data_AF-A0A3D1UCU9-F1
#
_entry.id   AF-A0A3D1UCU9-F1
#
_cell.length_a   1.000
_cell.length_b   1.000
_cell.length_c   1.000
_cell.angle_alpha   90.00
_cell.angle_beta   90.00
_cell.angle_gamma   90.00
#
_symmetry.space_group_name_H-M   'P 1'
#
loop_
_entity.id
_entity.type
_entity.pdbx_description
1 polymer ?
#
loop_
_entity_poly.entity_id
_entity_poly.type
_entity_poly.pdbx_seq_one_letter_code
_entity_poly.pdbx_strand_id
1 'polypeptide(L)'
;LLRYNEDKQVEEMFHAKLGLDLHVAHAAQHFYAALKGVTDPEQKRKIIGREFINVFADCARKYKNCKFLGQGTIYPDVIESSHALKGPSQTIKSHHNVGGLPPDLKFELVEPLRDLFKDEVRAVGRVLGMDSELLDRQPFPGPGLGVRILGEVTEEKVKLLQQADLRVQEEVKKLPDYKTIWQTFAVLLPVKSVGVMGDQRTYEYTCAIRSVNSIDAMTADWTRLPYETLATMSNRIINEVRGINRVVYDISSKPPATIEWE
;
A
#
# COMPACT_ATOMS: atom_id res chain seq x y z
N LEU A 1 5.37 7.19 -2.90
CA LEU A 1 4.83 6.58 -1.65
C LEU A 1 4.74 5.06 -1.76
N LEU A 2 5.61 4.42 -2.54
CA LEU A 2 5.64 2.98 -2.77
C LEU A 2 6.57 2.28 -1.79
N ARG A 3 6.57 0.94 -1.76
CA ARG A 3 7.58 0.16 -1.03
C ARG A 3 8.97 0.41 -1.61
N TYR A 4 10.00 0.04 -0.86
CA TYR A 4 11.38 0.21 -1.30
C TYR A 4 11.64 -0.49 -2.65
N ASN A 5 12.18 0.25 -3.63
CA ASN A 5 12.48 -0.21 -5.00
C ASN A 5 11.31 -0.87 -5.75
N GLU A 6 10.06 -0.65 -5.34
CA GLU A 6 8.90 -1.26 -5.98
C GLU A 6 8.67 -0.77 -7.40
N ASP A 7 8.97 0.51 -7.67
CA ASP A 7 8.95 1.10 -9.01
C ASP A 7 9.87 0.35 -9.99
N LYS A 8 11.12 0.12 -9.59
CA LYS A 8 12.10 -0.63 -10.40
C LYS A 8 11.69 -2.08 -10.62
N GLN A 9 11.20 -2.75 -9.58
CA GLN A 9 10.72 -4.12 -9.67
C GLN A 9 9.55 -4.25 -10.66
N VAL A 10 8.63 -3.29 -10.64
CA VAL A 10 7.51 -3.23 -11.58
C VAL A 10 8.02 -2.98 -13.00
N GLU A 11 8.90 -2.00 -13.19
CA GLU A 11 9.47 -1.66 -14.49
C GLU A 11 10.19 -2.86 -15.13
N GLU A 12 11.10 -3.50 -14.38
CA GLU A 12 11.82 -4.69 -14.83
C GLU A 12 10.86 -5.82 -15.22
N MET A 13 9.80 -6.05 -14.44
CA MET A 13 8.84 -7.11 -14.70
C MET A 13 7.99 -6.84 -15.96
N PHE A 14 7.44 -5.64 -16.11
CA PHE A 14 6.60 -5.31 -17.26
C PHE A 14 7.38 -5.27 -18.57
N HIS A 15 8.58 -4.69 -18.57
CA HIS A 15 9.42 -4.64 -19.78
C HIS A 15 10.06 -5.99 -20.11
N ALA A 16 10.72 -6.64 -19.14
CA ALA A 16 11.52 -7.83 -19.43
C ALA A 16 10.70 -9.12 -19.56
N LYS A 17 9.57 -9.25 -18.83
CA LYS A 17 8.79 -10.50 -18.82
C LYS A 17 7.53 -10.45 -19.66
N LEU A 18 6.84 -9.31 -19.72
CA LEU A 18 5.54 -9.18 -20.40
C LEU A 18 5.63 -8.45 -21.76
N GLY A 19 6.73 -7.76 -22.04
CA GLY A 19 6.90 -7.01 -23.29
C GLY A 19 5.88 -5.90 -23.47
N LEU A 20 5.35 -5.35 -22.36
CA LEU A 20 4.35 -4.28 -22.38
C LEU A 20 5.04 -2.92 -22.45
N ASP A 21 4.40 -1.99 -23.15
CA ASP A 21 4.80 -0.58 -23.19
C ASP A 21 4.39 0.12 -21.88
N LEU A 22 5.31 0.13 -20.91
CA LEU A 22 5.11 0.78 -19.62
C LEU A 22 5.72 2.20 -19.64
N HIS A 23 4.90 3.19 -19.28
CA HIS A 23 5.38 4.55 -19.04
C HIS A 23 5.37 4.87 -17.55
N VAL A 24 6.56 5.13 -16.98
CA VAL A 24 6.72 5.47 -15.56
C VAL A 24 6.69 7.00 -15.37
N ALA A 25 5.68 7.49 -14.65
CA ALA A 25 5.58 8.89 -14.27
C ALA A 25 6.25 9.16 -12.91
N HIS A 26 7.43 9.78 -12.92
CA HIS A 26 8.15 10.14 -11.70
C HIS A 26 7.57 11.38 -11.02
N ALA A 27 6.51 11.20 -10.23
CA ALA A 27 5.79 12.29 -9.57
C ALA A 27 6.10 12.46 -8.07
N ALA A 28 7.14 11.81 -7.52
CA ALA A 28 7.38 11.77 -6.07
C ALA A 28 7.40 13.17 -5.41
N GLN A 29 8.14 14.12 -5.99
CA GLN A 29 8.23 15.49 -5.47
C GLN A 29 6.89 16.24 -5.53
N HIS A 30 6.07 15.98 -6.55
CA HIS A 30 4.71 16.54 -6.66
C HIS A 30 3.82 16.08 -5.49
N PHE A 31 3.84 14.78 -5.19
CA PHE A 31 3.10 14.23 -4.05
C PHE A 31 3.61 14.78 -2.70
N TYR A 32 4.93 14.90 -2.51
CA TYR A 32 5.48 15.46 -1.26
C TYR A 32 5.10 16.93 -1.09
N ALA A 33 5.14 17.72 -2.16
CA ALA A 33 4.71 19.11 -2.11
C ALA A 33 3.22 19.23 -1.74
N ALA A 34 2.36 18.40 -2.33
CA ALA A 34 0.92 18.41 -2.07
C ALA A 34 0.55 17.94 -0.64
N LEU A 35 1.38 17.10 -0.01
CA LEU A 35 1.16 16.56 1.33
C LEU A 35 1.80 17.39 2.46
N LYS A 36 2.53 18.44 2.11
CA LYS A 36 3.23 19.30 3.08
C LYS A 36 2.25 19.87 4.12
N GLY A 37 2.55 19.66 5.40
CA GLY A 37 1.75 20.11 6.54
C GLY A 37 0.44 19.36 6.75
N VAL A 38 0.13 18.33 5.96
CA VAL A 38 -1.14 17.59 6.07
C VAL A 38 -0.98 16.45 7.07
N THR A 39 -1.74 16.50 8.16
CA THR A 39 -1.74 15.45 9.20
C THR A 39 -3.02 14.63 9.25
N ASP A 40 -4.14 15.17 8.75
CA ASP A 40 -5.44 14.50 8.75
C ASP A 40 -5.47 13.33 7.75
N PRO A 41 -5.74 12.09 8.19
CA PRO A 41 -5.75 10.90 7.33
C PRO A 41 -6.69 11.01 6.12
N GLU A 42 -7.91 11.51 6.33
CA GLU A 42 -8.91 11.63 5.27
C GLU A 42 -8.49 12.67 4.22
N GLN A 43 -7.91 13.78 4.67
CA GLN A 43 -7.33 14.78 3.79
C GLN A 43 -6.14 14.22 3.02
N LYS A 44 -5.25 13.44 3.64
CA LYS A 44 -4.15 12.75 2.94
C LYS A 44 -4.67 11.84 1.83
N ARG A 45 -5.68 11.00 2.14
CA ARG A 45 -6.32 10.11 1.16
C ARG A 45 -6.90 10.90 -0.03
N LYS A 46 -7.64 11.98 0.25
CA LYS A 46 -8.22 12.85 -0.79
C LYS A 46 -7.16 13.52 -1.66
N ILE A 47 -6.10 14.06 -1.05
CA ILE A 47 -5.00 14.70 -1.78
C ILE A 47 -4.29 13.69 -2.66
N ILE A 48 -3.92 12.53 -2.13
CA ILE A 48 -3.23 11.50 -2.92
C ILE A 48 -4.09 11.02 -4.08
N GLY A 49 -5.38 10.79 -3.86
CA GLY A 49 -6.32 10.43 -4.93
C GLY A 49 -6.42 11.50 -6.01
N ARG A 50 -6.58 12.77 -5.61
CA ARG A 50 -6.63 13.91 -6.54
C ARG A 50 -5.34 14.04 -7.35
N GLU A 51 -4.18 14.02 -6.70
CA GLU A 51 -2.90 14.18 -7.41
C GLU A 51 -2.58 12.99 -8.32
N PHE A 52 -2.99 11.78 -7.95
CA PHE A 52 -2.90 10.63 -8.83
C PHE A 52 -3.68 10.86 -10.13
N ILE A 53 -4.91 11.36 -10.03
CA ILE A 53 -5.73 11.66 -11.21
C ILE A 53 -5.12 12.77 -12.05
N ASN A 54 -4.60 13.84 -11.43
CA ASN A 54 -3.93 14.93 -12.14
C ASN A 54 -2.72 14.41 -12.94
N VAL A 55 -1.84 13.64 -12.29
CA VAL A 55 -0.65 13.06 -12.94
C VAL A 55 -1.05 12.08 -14.04
N PHE A 56 -2.05 11.23 -13.79
CA PHE A 56 -2.58 10.32 -14.80
C PHE A 56 -3.12 11.07 -16.01
N ALA A 57 -3.89 12.14 -15.79
CA ALA A 57 -4.46 12.96 -16.86
C ALA A 57 -3.36 13.63 -17.70
N ASP A 58 -2.33 14.18 -17.06
CA ASP A 58 -1.19 14.79 -17.75
C ASP A 58 -0.39 13.78 -18.58
N CYS A 59 -0.26 12.54 -18.09
CA CYS A 59 0.31 11.45 -18.88
C CYS A 59 -0.59 11.04 -20.04
N ALA A 60 -1.89 10.88 -19.81
CA ALA A 60 -2.85 10.44 -20.81
C ALA A 60 -2.94 11.42 -21.99
N ARG A 61 -2.87 12.74 -21.73
CA ARG A 61 -2.88 13.79 -22.76
C ARG A 61 -1.71 13.72 -23.74
N LYS A 62 -0.62 13.04 -23.39
CA LYS A 62 0.53 12.84 -24.28
C LYS A 62 0.23 11.84 -25.40
N TYR A 63 -0.76 10.96 -25.18
CA TYR A 63 -1.16 9.95 -26.14
C TYR A 63 -2.35 10.42 -26.96
N LYS A 64 -2.31 10.14 -28.27
CA LYS A 64 -3.40 10.46 -29.19
C LYS A 64 -4.26 9.20 -29.40
N ASN A 65 -5.57 9.39 -29.54
CA ASN A 65 -6.53 8.35 -29.90
C ASN A 65 -6.70 7.21 -28.87
N CYS A 66 -6.41 7.46 -27.59
CA CYS A 66 -6.76 6.52 -26.52
C CYS A 66 -8.28 6.51 -26.31
N LYS A 67 -8.96 5.47 -26.82
CA LYS A 67 -10.42 5.31 -26.69
C LYS A 67 -10.82 4.60 -25.39
N PHE A 68 -10.03 3.62 -24.96
CA PHE A 68 -10.38 2.73 -23.86
C PHE A 68 -9.51 2.96 -22.62
N LEU A 69 -10.10 2.76 -21.44
CA LEU A 69 -9.40 2.71 -20.16
C LEU A 69 -9.64 1.36 -19.51
N GLY A 70 -8.58 0.55 -19.43
CA GLY A 70 -8.61 -0.74 -18.74
C GLY A 70 -8.53 -0.57 -17.22
N GLN A 71 -9.42 -1.21 -16.46
CA GLN A 71 -9.35 -1.28 -15.00
C GLN A 71 -9.39 -2.73 -14.52
N GLY A 72 -8.62 -3.01 -13.45
CA GLY A 72 -8.57 -4.32 -12.81
C GLY A 72 -9.65 -4.55 -11.75
N THR A 73 -10.81 -3.91 -11.89
CA THR A 73 -11.96 -4.05 -10.97
C THR A 73 -12.37 -5.51 -10.84
N ILE A 74 -12.56 -5.99 -9.61
CA ILE A 74 -12.96 -7.39 -9.32
C ILE A 74 -14.37 -7.46 -8.73
N TYR A 75 -14.95 -8.66 -8.69
CA TYR A 75 -16.33 -8.85 -8.25
C TYR A 75 -16.64 -8.32 -6.83
N PRO A 76 -15.76 -8.49 -5.82
CA PRO A 76 -15.93 -7.81 -4.53
C PRO A 76 -16.08 -6.29 -4.61
N ASP A 77 -15.36 -5.60 -5.50
CA ASP A 77 -15.44 -4.14 -5.66
C ASP A 77 -16.82 -3.71 -6.23
N VAL A 78 -17.39 -4.53 -7.11
CA VAL A 78 -18.73 -4.32 -7.69
C VAL A 78 -19.81 -4.49 -6.61
N ILE A 79 -19.65 -5.48 -5.72
CA ILE A 79 -20.56 -5.67 -4.58
C ILE A 79 -20.48 -4.47 -3.63
N GLU A 80 -19.28 -4.05 -3.22
CA GLU A 80 -19.11 -2.91 -2.30
C GLU A 80 -19.73 -1.62 -2.87
N SER A 81 -19.50 -1.33 -4.14
CA SER A 81 -20.04 -0.14 -4.81
C SER A 81 -21.56 -0.18 -5.00
N SER A 82 -22.14 -1.36 -5.26
CA SER A 82 -23.59 -1.53 -5.40
C SER A 82 -24.35 -1.46 -4.06
N HIS A 83 -23.72 -1.84 -2.95
CA HIS A 83 -24.30 -1.68 -1.60
C HIS A 83 -24.19 -0.24 -1.07
N ALA A 84 -23.15 0.51 -1.44
CA ALA A 84 -23.02 1.93 -1.09
C ALA A 84 -24.16 2.79 -1.64
N LEU A 85 -24.79 2.38 -2.75
CA LEU A 85 -25.97 3.03 -3.33
C LEU A 85 -27.25 2.86 -2.50
N LYS A 86 -27.29 1.96 -1.50
CA LYS A 86 -28.50 1.62 -0.72
C LYS A 86 -28.43 1.98 0.78
N GLY A 87 -27.34 2.60 1.26
CA GLY A 87 -27.14 2.95 2.67
C GLY A 87 -26.84 4.44 2.93
N PRO A 88 -26.94 4.92 4.17
CA PRO A 88 -26.70 6.33 4.53
C PRO A 88 -25.22 6.77 4.41
N SER A 89 -24.31 5.88 4.01
CA SER A 89 -22.88 6.17 3.83
C SER A 89 -22.54 6.70 2.43
N GLN A 90 -23.32 7.66 1.91
CA GLN A 90 -23.11 8.25 0.58
C GLN A 90 -21.72 8.90 0.38
N THR A 91 -20.97 9.14 1.46
CA THR A 91 -19.63 9.75 1.42
C THR A 91 -18.48 8.74 1.42
N ILE A 92 -18.75 7.44 1.59
CA ILE A 92 -17.70 6.42 1.72
C ILE A 92 -17.69 5.59 0.44
N LYS A 93 -16.71 5.91 -0.43
CA LYS A 93 -16.34 5.24 -1.69
C LYS A 93 -17.24 5.49 -2.92
N SER A 94 -17.25 6.72 -3.42
CA SER A 94 -17.75 7.07 -4.77
C SER A 94 -16.71 6.95 -5.91
N HIS A 95 -15.52 6.37 -5.67
CA HIS A 95 -14.35 6.59 -6.54
C HIS A 95 -13.80 5.38 -7.30
N HIS A 96 -14.47 4.22 -7.31
CA HIS A 96 -13.83 3.05 -7.95
C HIS A 96 -13.92 3.01 -9.48
N ASN A 97 -14.89 3.69 -10.12
CA ASN A 97 -15.00 3.71 -11.57
C ASN A 97 -14.96 5.16 -12.10
N VAL A 98 -13.82 5.60 -12.61
CA VAL A 98 -13.61 6.90 -13.33
C VAL A 98 -14.00 8.15 -12.55
N GLY A 99 -14.19 8.04 -11.23
CA GLY A 99 -14.47 9.18 -10.37
C GLY A 99 -13.28 10.15 -10.36
N GLY A 100 -13.44 11.30 -10.98
CA GLY A 100 -12.52 12.44 -10.87
C GLY A 100 -11.60 12.69 -12.06
N LEU A 101 -11.68 11.92 -13.16
CA LEU A 101 -10.96 12.31 -14.39
C LEU A 101 -11.45 13.69 -14.87
N PRO A 102 -10.55 14.55 -15.39
CA PRO A 102 -10.93 15.81 -16.01
C PRO A 102 -12.00 15.61 -17.11
N PRO A 103 -13.00 16.52 -17.25
CA PRO A 103 -14.09 16.37 -18.22
C PRO A 103 -13.66 16.25 -19.69
N ASP A 104 -12.45 16.71 -20.02
CA ASP A 104 -11.83 16.63 -21.33
C ASP A 104 -11.30 15.23 -21.68
N LEU A 105 -11.08 14.35 -20.68
CA LEU A 105 -10.65 12.97 -20.89
C LEU A 105 -11.84 12.02 -20.91
N LYS A 106 -12.24 11.60 -22.12
CA LYS A 106 -13.35 10.65 -22.32
C LYS A 106 -12.80 9.29 -22.73
N PHE A 107 -12.96 8.31 -21.84
CA PHE A 107 -12.61 6.92 -22.09
C PHE A 107 -13.83 6.01 -21.99
N GLU A 108 -13.84 4.95 -22.79
CA GLU A 108 -14.74 3.81 -22.63
C GLU A 108 -14.08 2.79 -21.68
N LEU A 109 -14.76 2.43 -20.59
CA LEU A 109 -14.21 1.52 -19.59
C LEU A 109 -14.19 0.07 -20.06
N VAL A 110 -13.09 -0.62 -19.76
CA VAL A 110 -12.93 -2.05 -20.00
C VAL A 110 -12.49 -2.71 -18.70
N GLU A 111 -13.35 -3.53 -18.10
CA GLU A 111 -13.14 -4.17 -16.79
C GLU A 111 -13.16 -5.71 -16.94
N PRO A 112 -12.09 -6.33 -17.46
CA PRO A 112 -12.12 -7.76 -17.83
C PRO A 112 -12.16 -8.71 -16.62
N LEU A 113 -11.89 -8.22 -15.41
CA LEU A 113 -11.84 -9.03 -14.19
C LEU A 113 -13.08 -8.86 -13.31
N ARG A 114 -14.08 -8.09 -13.77
CA ARG A 114 -15.23 -7.63 -12.96
C ARG A 114 -16.07 -8.75 -12.34
N ASP A 115 -16.06 -9.93 -12.93
CA ASP A 115 -16.87 -11.08 -12.51
C ASP A 115 -16.04 -12.12 -11.74
N LEU A 116 -14.79 -11.81 -11.39
CA LEU A 116 -13.87 -12.73 -10.73
C LEU A 116 -13.61 -12.34 -9.27
N PHE A 117 -13.45 -13.34 -8.41
CA PHE A 117 -12.89 -13.19 -7.06
C PHE A 117 -11.35 -13.15 -7.09
N LYS A 118 -10.74 -12.79 -5.95
CA LYS A 118 -9.29 -12.53 -5.87
C LYS A 118 -8.43 -13.78 -6.13
N ASP A 119 -8.89 -14.93 -5.67
CA ASP A 119 -8.28 -16.24 -5.93
C ASP A 119 -8.39 -16.64 -7.40
N GLU A 120 -9.51 -16.35 -8.05
CA GLU A 120 -9.71 -16.58 -9.49
C GLU A 120 -8.82 -15.67 -10.34
N VAL A 121 -8.66 -14.39 -9.98
CA VAL A 121 -7.71 -13.47 -10.64
C VAL A 121 -6.28 -13.99 -10.53
N ARG A 122 -5.88 -14.54 -9.38
CA ARG A 122 -4.56 -15.17 -9.23
C ARG A 122 -4.44 -16.40 -10.13
N ALA A 123 -5.48 -17.22 -10.24
CA ALA A 123 -5.48 -18.39 -11.13
C ALA A 123 -5.32 -17.97 -12.60
N VAL A 124 -6.04 -16.93 -13.05
CA VAL A 124 -5.88 -16.34 -14.39
C VAL A 124 -4.45 -15.86 -14.61
N GLY A 125 -3.88 -15.12 -13.65
CA GLY A 125 -2.49 -14.66 -13.72
C GLY A 125 -1.48 -15.80 -13.89
N ARG A 126 -1.68 -16.94 -13.22
CA ARG A 126 -0.82 -18.12 -13.38
C ARG A 126 -0.92 -18.73 -14.78
N VAL A 127 -2.13 -18.80 -15.35
CA VAL A 127 -2.35 -19.28 -16.73
C VAL A 127 -1.68 -18.34 -17.74
N LEU A 128 -1.67 -17.03 -17.47
CA LEU A 128 -0.98 -16.02 -18.28
C LEU A 128 0.54 -16.03 -18.11
N GLY A 129 1.11 -16.92 -17.29
CA GLY A 129 2.55 -17.03 -17.07
C GLY A 129 3.14 -15.92 -16.20
N MET A 130 2.31 -15.21 -15.41
CA MET A 130 2.81 -14.19 -14.50
C MET A 130 3.60 -14.81 -13.34
N ASP A 131 4.57 -14.05 -12.84
CA ASP A 131 5.43 -14.45 -11.74
C ASP A 131 4.62 -14.73 -10.46
N SER A 132 4.86 -15.87 -9.82
CA SER A 132 4.12 -16.27 -8.62
C SER A 132 4.39 -15.34 -7.42
N GLU A 133 5.59 -14.75 -7.33
CA GLU A 133 5.91 -13.79 -6.27
C GLU A 133 5.06 -12.52 -6.39
N LEU A 134 4.75 -12.10 -7.62
CA LEU A 134 3.88 -10.97 -7.89
C LEU A 134 2.41 -11.27 -7.56
N LEU A 135 1.91 -12.44 -7.97
CA LEU A 135 0.53 -12.85 -7.75
C LEU A 135 0.22 -13.10 -6.27
N ASP A 136 1.19 -13.65 -5.54
CA ASP A 136 1.08 -13.97 -4.12
C ASP A 136 1.51 -12.78 -3.23
N ARG A 137 1.82 -11.60 -3.81
CA ARG A 137 2.19 -10.40 -3.04
C ARG A 137 1.03 -9.95 -2.14
N GLN A 138 1.35 -9.63 -0.89
CA GLN A 138 0.36 -9.08 0.04
C GLN A 138 -0.17 -7.72 -0.44
N PRO A 139 -1.48 -7.42 -0.24
CA PRO A 139 -2.10 -6.17 -0.67
C PRO A 139 -1.33 -4.93 -0.20
N PHE A 140 -1.36 -3.88 -1.03
CA PHE A 140 -0.81 -2.57 -0.71
C PHE A 140 -1.87 -1.50 -0.96
N PRO A 141 -2.13 -0.57 -0.01
CA PRO A 141 -3.17 0.43 -0.18
C PRO A 141 -2.83 1.40 -1.31
N GLY A 142 -3.86 1.94 -1.99
CA GLY A 142 -3.68 2.94 -3.05
C GLY A 142 -2.88 4.18 -2.61
N PRO A 143 -3.18 4.79 -1.43
CA PRO A 143 -2.36 5.85 -0.85
C PRO A 143 -0.93 5.42 -0.43
N GLY A 144 -0.62 4.13 -0.50
CA GLY A 144 0.66 3.54 -0.18
C GLY A 144 1.13 3.85 1.23
N LEU A 145 2.41 4.23 1.36
CA LEU A 145 2.99 4.61 2.65
C LEU A 145 2.39 5.89 3.25
N GLY A 146 1.59 6.65 2.49
CA GLY A 146 0.94 7.87 2.99
C GLY A 146 -0.03 7.63 4.16
N VAL A 147 -0.60 6.42 4.25
CA VAL A 147 -1.49 5.98 5.35
C VAL A 147 -0.78 5.09 6.39
N ARG A 148 0.54 4.91 6.25
CA ARG A 148 1.38 4.16 7.19
C ARG A 148 2.39 5.05 7.91
N ILE A 149 2.38 6.33 7.60
CA ILE A 149 3.15 7.37 8.31
C ILE A 149 2.13 8.22 9.02
N LEU A 150 2.04 8.07 10.34
CA LEU A 150 1.07 8.81 11.12
C LEU A 150 1.45 10.30 11.18
N GLY A 151 0.49 11.16 10.84
CA GLY A 151 0.69 12.59 10.69
C GLY A 151 1.32 12.98 9.34
N GLU A 152 2.18 14.01 9.35
CA GLU A 152 2.75 14.59 8.13
C GLU A 152 3.70 13.64 7.39
N VAL A 153 3.51 13.51 6.08
CA VAL A 153 4.31 12.69 5.18
C VAL A 153 5.43 13.51 4.54
N THR A 154 6.68 13.18 4.85
CA THR A 154 7.87 13.80 4.25
C THR A 154 8.72 12.76 3.53
N GLU A 155 9.56 13.20 2.59
CA GLU A 155 10.48 12.30 1.86
C GLU A 155 11.38 11.50 2.82
N GLU A 156 11.86 12.13 3.89
CA GLU A 156 12.71 11.52 4.92
C GLU A 156 11.96 10.40 5.66
N LYS A 157 10.72 10.67 6.10
CA LYS A 157 9.88 9.66 6.77
C LYS A 157 9.51 8.52 5.84
N VAL A 158 9.29 8.80 4.55
CA VAL A 158 9.02 7.78 3.54
C VAL A 158 10.23 6.88 3.35
N LYS A 159 11.45 7.43 3.18
CA LYS A 159 12.68 6.65 3.08
C LYS A 159 12.92 5.80 4.34
N LEU A 160 12.68 6.39 5.51
CA LEU A 160 12.81 5.71 6.80
C LEU A 160 11.85 4.51 6.89
N LEU A 161 10.56 4.72 6.61
CA LEU A 161 9.56 3.67 6.64
C LEU A 161 9.78 2.60 5.56
N GLN A 162 10.24 2.98 4.36
CA GLN A 162 10.60 2.04 3.30
C GLN A 162 11.67 1.04 3.77
N GLN A 163 12.69 1.51 4.50
CA GLN A 163 13.72 0.63 5.05
C GLN A 163 13.19 -0.27 6.16
N ALA A 164 12.36 0.27 7.06
CA ALA A 164 11.75 -0.53 8.13
C ALA A 164 10.82 -1.63 7.57
N ASP A 165 9.93 -1.25 6.63
CA ASP A 165 9.00 -2.17 5.97
C ASP A 165 9.76 -3.25 5.19
N LEU A 166 10.86 -2.90 4.53
CA LEU A 166 11.71 -3.89 3.85
C LEU A 166 12.17 -5.01 4.79
N ARG A 167 12.65 -4.68 6.00
CA ARG A 167 13.10 -5.72 6.96
C ARG A 167 11.93 -6.56 7.46
N VAL A 168 10.75 -5.95 7.67
CA VAL A 168 9.53 -6.69 7.99
C VAL A 168 9.17 -7.67 6.87
N GLN A 169 9.17 -7.22 5.61
CA GLN A 169 8.86 -8.07 4.47
C GLN A 169 9.87 -9.21 4.30
N GLU A 170 11.16 -8.93 4.45
CA GLU A 170 12.22 -9.94 4.35
C GLU A 170 12.08 -11.03 5.41
N GLU A 171 11.76 -10.69 6.66
CA GLU A 171 11.61 -11.68 7.72
C GLU A 171 10.29 -12.44 7.64
N VAL A 172 9.17 -11.78 7.31
CA VAL A 172 7.88 -12.47 7.22
C VAL A 172 7.83 -13.44 6.05
N LYS A 173 8.50 -13.13 4.92
CA LYS A 173 8.57 -14.03 3.75
C LYS A 173 9.31 -15.34 4.03
N LYS A 174 10.16 -15.39 5.06
CA LYS A 174 10.87 -16.62 5.46
C LYS A 174 9.97 -17.60 6.21
N LEU A 175 8.80 -17.16 6.65
CA LEU A 175 7.89 -17.99 7.41
C LEU A 175 7.22 -19.04 6.50
N PRO A 176 7.07 -20.29 6.98
CA PRO A 176 6.40 -21.34 6.21
C PRO A 176 4.92 -21.01 5.94
N ASP A 177 4.28 -20.24 6.80
CA ASP A 177 2.87 -19.83 6.74
C ASP A 177 2.66 -18.46 6.09
N TYR A 178 3.69 -17.83 5.51
CA TYR A 178 3.61 -16.51 4.86
C TYR A 178 2.38 -16.36 3.94
N LYS A 179 2.07 -17.39 3.15
CA LYS A 179 0.95 -17.39 2.19
C LYS A 179 -0.44 -17.32 2.85
N THR A 180 -0.54 -17.69 4.13
CA THR A 180 -1.78 -17.61 4.91
C THR A 180 -1.94 -16.27 5.60
N ILE A 181 -0.86 -15.50 5.72
CA ILE A 181 -0.86 -14.18 6.30
C ILE A 181 -1.42 -13.20 5.27
N TRP A 182 -2.54 -12.56 5.63
CA TRP A 182 -3.23 -11.64 4.74
C TRP A 182 -2.36 -10.42 4.42
N GLN A 183 -1.80 -9.81 5.46
CA GLN A 183 -0.96 -8.63 5.31
C GLN A 183 -0.06 -8.44 6.51
N THR A 184 1.19 -8.04 6.24
CA THR A 184 2.18 -7.67 7.23
C THR A 184 2.88 -6.40 6.76
N PHE A 185 3.12 -5.43 7.64
CA PHE A 185 3.78 -4.18 7.28
C PHE A 185 4.28 -3.39 8.50
N ALA A 186 5.15 -2.42 8.23
CA ALA A 186 5.56 -1.42 9.19
C ALA A 186 4.68 -0.15 9.13
N VAL A 187 4.53 0.52 10.28
CA VAL A 187 3.87 1.82 10.46
C VAL A 187 4.81 2.73 11.25
N LEU A 188 5.05 3.95 10.77
CA LEU A 188 5.88 4.95 11.45
C LEU A 188 5.02 5.85 12.32
N LEU A 189 5.28 5.86 13.64
CA LEU A 189 4.52 6.67 14.60
C LEU A 189 5.16 8.05 14.78
N PRO A 190 4.39 9.13 14.97
CA PRO A 190 4.89 10.47 15.29
C PRO A 190 5.35 10.57 16.76
N VAL A 191 5.77 9.45 17.35
CA VAL A 191 6.22 9.35 18.74
C VAL A 191 7.71 9.03 18.71
N LYS A 192 8.49 9.87 19.38
CA LYS A 192 9.91 9.62 19.61
C LYS A 192 10.12 9.06 21.01
N SER A 193 11.08 8.14 21.13
CA SER A 193 11.39 7.48 22.39
C SER A 193 12.87 7.62 22.71
N VAL A 194 13.21 7.61 24.00
CA VAL A 194 14.60 7.51 24.43
C VAL A 194 15.06 6.07 24.19
N GLY A 195 16.22 5.95 23.55
CA GLY A 195 16.94 4.70 23.37
C GLY A 195 18.41 4.87 23.76
N VAL A 196 19.12 3.76 23.80
CA VAL A 196 20.58 3.73 23.94
C VAL A 196 21.10 2.91 22.77
N MET A 197 21.92 3.53 21.93
CA MET A 197 22.55 2.87 20.79
C MET A 197 24.06 3.15 20.86
N GLY A 198 24.86 2.09 21.04
CA GLY A 198 26.24 2.23 21.52
C GLY A 198 26.26 2.87 22.91
N ASP A 199 27.15 3.84 23.12
CA ASP A 199 27.30 4.55 24.41
C ASP A 199 26.54 5.89 24.48
N GLN A 200 25.69 6.20 23.49
CA GLN A 200 24.96 7.47 23.42
C GLN A 200 23.44 7.29 23.55
N ARG A 201 22.81 8.26 24.22
CA ARG A 201 21.36 8.37 24.25
C ARG A 201 20.84 8.84 22.89
N THR A 202 19.81 8.19 22.38
CA THR A 202 19.14 8.55 21.14
C THR A 202 17.70 8.98 21.40
N TYR A 203 17.16 9.84 20.55
CA TYR A 203 15.76 10.26 20.56
C TYR A 203 15.17 10.15 19.16
N GLU A 204 14.69 8.95 18.86
CA GLU A 204 14.30 8.52 17.51
C GLU A 204 12.88 7.96 17.49
N TYR A 205 12.33 7.71 16.30
CA TYR A 205 10.93 7.32 16.14
C TYR A 205 10.64 5.91 16.66
N THR A 206 9.36 5.68 16.97
CA THR A 206 8.81 4.35 17.22
C THR A 206 8.17 3.81 15.95
N CYS A 207 8.45 2.55 15.63
CA CYS A 207 7.84 1.81 14.53
C CYS A 207 6.89 0.74 15.08
N ALA A 208 5.69 0.64 14.54
CA ALA A 208 4.78 -0.46 14.82
C ALA A 208 4.84 -1.49 13.68
N ILE A 209 4.90 -2.77 14.04
CA ILE A 209 4.69 -3.87 13.11
C ILE A 209 3.23 -4.30 13.22
N ARG A 210 2.57 -4.40 12.08
CA ARG A 210 1.20 -4.91 11.96
C ARG A 210 1.21 -6.18 11.13
N SER A 211 0.65 -7.26 11.65
CA SER A 211 0.37 -8.47 10.88
C SER A 211 -1.01 -8.98 11.19
N VAL A 212 -1.77 -9.33 10.16
CA VAL A 212 -3.14 -9.83 10.30
C VAL A 212 -3.39 -11.03 9.40
N ASN A 213 -4.28 -11.90 9.86
CA ASN A 213 -4.91 -12.93 9.05
C ASN A 213 -6.38 -12.57 8.85
N SER A 214 -6.87 -12.74 7.63
CA SER A 214 -8.23 -12.40 7.24
C SER A 214 -8.66 -13.23 6.03
N ILE A 215 -9.97 -13.42 5.89
CA ILE A 215 -10.58 -14.07 4.73
C ILE A 215 -11.03 -13.01 3.71
N ASP A 216 -11.60 -11.89 4.18
CA ASP A 216 -12.32 -10.90 3.36
C ASP A 216 -11.94 -9.44 3.67
N ALA A 217 -10.96 -9.22 4.54
CA ALA A 217 -10.58 -7.93 5.14
C ALA A 217 -11.71 -7.20 5.90
N MET A 218 -12.92 -7.75 6.04
CA MET A 218 -14.00 -7.18 6.84
C MET A 218 -13.78 -7.46 8.33
N THR A 219 -13.33 -8.68 8.65
CA THR A 219 -12.83 -9.04 9.98
C THR A 219 -11.39 -9.52 9.86
N ALA A 220 -10.56 -9.24 10.86
CA ALA A 220 -9.18 -9.68 10.83
C ALA A 220 -8.68 -9.92 12.26
N ASP A 221 -7.93 -10.99 12.46
CA ASP A 221 -7.25 -11.22 13.73
C ASP A 221 -5.75 -10.96 13.56
N TRP A 222 -5.09 -10.46 14.61
CA TRP A 222 -3.66 -10.21 14.55
C TRP A 222 -2.90 -11.54 14.49
N THR A 223 -1.88 -11.63 13.65
CA THR A 223 -1.13 -12.89 13.47
C THR A 223 -0.27 -13.16 14.70
N ARG A 224 -0.26 -14.38 15.25
CA ARG A 224 0.66 -14.75 16.36
C ARG A 224 2.01 -15.13 15.74
N LEU A 225 2.73 -14.14 15.24
CA LEU A 225 4.06 -14.36 14.67
C LEU A 225 4.98 -14.98 15.74
N PRO A 226 5.85 -15.93 15.37
CA PRO A 226 6.82 -16.49 16.31
C PRO A 226 7.63 -15.37 16.98
N TYR A 227 7.82 -15.46 18.31
CA TYR A 227 8.54 -14.42 19.05
C TYR A 227 9.97 -14.21 18.51
N GLU A 228 10.64 -15.25 18.04
CA GLU A 228 11.95 -15.15 17.39
C GLU A 228 11.92 -14.31 16.10
N THR A 229 10.85 -14.44 15.31
CA THR A 229 10.66 -13.62 14.10
C THR A 229 10.44 -12.16 14.48
N LEU A 230 9.61 -11.89 15.49
CA LEU A 230 9.40 -10.53 16.01
C LEU A 230 10.69 -9.92 16.58
N ALA A 231 11.47 -10.69 17.33
CA ALA A 231 12.76 -10.29 17.86
C ALA A 231 13.76 -9.96 16.74
N THR A 232 13.80 -10.80 15.70
CA THR A 232 14.65 -10.57 14.52
C THR A 232 14.24 -9.31 13.78
N MET A 233 12.95 -9.12 13.49
CA MET A 233 12.44 -7.90 12.85
C MET A 233 12.80 -6.66 13.67
N SER A 234 12.56 -6.68 14.99
CA SER A 234 12.87 -5.58 15.90
C SER A 234 14.36 -5.24 15.88
N ASN A 235 15.23 -6.24 16.01
CA ASN A 235 16.68 -6.05 16.02
C ASN A 235 17.20 -5.49 14.69
N ARG A 236 16.71 -6.00 13.56
CA ARG A 236 17.10 -5.51 12.23
C ARG A 236 16.65 -4.07 12.03
N ILE A 237 15.41 -3.73 12.39
CA ILE A 237 14.92 -2.35 12.28
C ILE A 237 15.78 -1.40 13.14
N ILE A 238 15.99 -1.71 14.42
CA ILE A 238 16.72 -0.82 15.34
C ILE A 238 18.19 -0.65 14.92
N ASN A 239 18.86 -1.72 14.49
CA ASN A 239 20.30 -1.67 14.19
C ASN A 239 20.61 -1.21 12.76
N GLU A 240 19.74 -1.47 11.79
CA GLU A 240 20.00 -1.22 10.37
C GLU A 240 19.31 0.06 9.87
N VAL A 241 18.28 0.57 10.58
CA VAL A 241 17.46 1.72 10.15
C VAL A 241 17.62 2.90 11.11
N ARG A 242 18.66 3.71 10.88
CA ARG A 242 18.93 4.92 11.66
C ARG A 242 17.73 5.88 11.63
N GLY A 243 17.21 6.26 12.80
CA GLY A 243 16.01 7.08 12.94
C GLY A 243 14.84 6.34 13.60
N ILE A 244 14.97 5.04 13.88
CA ILE A 244 14.05 4.23 14.68
C ILE A 244 14.83 3.52 15.78
N ASN A 245 14.42 3.71 17.04
CA ASN A 245 15.07 3.08 18.20
C ASN A 245 14.12 2.24 19.06
N ARG A 246 12.87 2.12 18.63
CA ARG A 246 11.85 1.33 19.33
C ARG A 246 10.89 0.70 18.34
N VAL A 247 10.60 -0.57 18.57
CA VAL A 247 9.64 -1.34 17.78
C VAL A 247 8.56 -1.88 18.70
N VAL A 248 7.32 -1.83 18.24
CA VAL A 248 6.15 -2.41 18.92
C VAL A 248 5.38 -3.31 17.96
N TYR A 249 4.54 -4.19 18.50
CA TYR A 249 3.70 -5.10 17.71
C TYR A 249 2.23 -4.87 18.02
N ASP A 250 1.40 -4.72 16.98
CA ASP A 250 -0.03 -4.50 17.13
C ASP A 250 -0.80 -5.80 17.34
N ILE A 251 -1.33 -5.96 18.55
CA ILE A 251 -2.13 -7.11 19.00
C ILE A 251 -3.64 -6.83 19.00
N SER A 252 -4.11 -5.84 18.24
CA SER A 252 -5.52 -5.45 18.18
C SER A 252 -6.22 -6.14 17.01
N SER A 253 -7.30 -6.87 17.27
CA SER A 253 -8.14 -7.45 16.20
C SER A 253 -9.05 -6.40 15.56
N LYS A 254 -9.54 -6.68 14.34
CA LYS A 254 -10.60 -5.93 13.65
C LYS A 254 -11.91 -6.73 13.74
N PRO A 255 -12.95 -6.24 14.45
CA PRO A 255 -13.00 -5.05 15.33
C PRO A 255 -12.29 -5.26 16.69
N PRO A 256 -11.99 -4.20 17.48
CA PRO A 256 -12.41 -2.79 17.31
C PRO A 256 -11.47 -1.95 16.44
N ALA A 257 -10.27 -2.43 16.13
CA ALA A 257 -9.31 -1.71 15.31
C ALA A 257 -9.60 -1.88 13.81
N THR A 258 -8.79 -1.22 12.98
CA THR A 258 -8.69 -1.45 11.54
C THR A 258 -7.40 -2.20 11.19
N ILE A 259 -7.24 -2.62 9.93
CA ILE A 259 -5.99 -3.25 9.48
C ILE A 259 -4.88 -2.19 9.41
N GLU A 260 -5.08 -1.14 8.61
CA GLU A 260 -4.24 0.06 8.57
C GLU A 260 -4.52 0.94 9.80
N TRP A 261 -3.56 1.81 10.17
CA TRP A 261 -3.63 2.66 11.37
C TRP A 261 -4.22 4.06 11.13
N GLU A 262 -4.61 4.34 9.89
CA GLU A 262 -5.21 5.57 9.37
C GLU A 262 -6.20 5.23 8.26
#